data_AF-A0A926PUU6-F1
#
_entry.id   AF-A0A926PUU6-F1
#
_cell.length_a   1.000
_cell.length_b   1.000
_cell.length_c   1.000
_cell.angle_alpha   90.00
_cell.angle_beta   90.00
_cell.angle_gamma   90.00
#
_symmetry.space_group_name_H-M   'P 1'
#
loop_
_entity.id
_entity.type
_entity.pdbx_description
1 polymer ?
#
loop_
_entity_poly.entity_id
_entity_poly.type
_entity_poly.pdbx_seq_one_letter_code
_entity_poly.pdbx_strand_id
1 'polypeptide(L)'
;MSTAKTKKLIRRRQKGPLQRSSVRRSVTSGRAANRTRSATDSALSGSALSPSLGSGGSQRASTPGALTRSQSTRSLTPGRPEARRARADARADTNPYSPLQVSKPAALKRQNAKRDLNPTQGKQVSPKGKPKRDFATGRTLFPVEGDGGKIQYLPVSSEATSLEVQNGAFIPDAAVQKAPVNTLADLTTVKSASLRDFATGRTVFATETADGKREYLPKRSEATALELSQGKYVPDEQVEVPPKGNKVLNKPPLRDFATGRTVFATAAVDGSTEYLPKKSEATALELNQGRYLNDEDVTAKAPLGAENAMSDRPPKYDLGKGRKVYPVNTPEGKTIYLPRKGEADGLELAKGLFIPDDVVANHESQRRRTALRDDAADGLQRRAQRAAKLPAGVNRRNDREPPIPVRQAEDGTPLWDGFTPPEVSEEKQHETLKTLKPKYDIGKERMLYPTETAQGKVEYLPLHRDASSEEKFLKRHAAFVPPEPLENFLTNAEAQGEITRQSFLTKQGDVRAYSQEDINNVFEQAPTLVLRSAQLVSDSARQTHELQQRFTGTEVVSNKNSELTTK
;
A
#
# COMPACT_ATOMS: atom_id res chain seq x y z
N MET A 1 -62.82 27.32 38.87
CA MET A 1 -62.28 28.61 39.35
C MET A 1 -61.72 28.42 40.75
N SER A 2 -60.41 28.51 40.92
CA SER A 2 -59.75 28.74 42.21
C SER A 2 -58.29 29.09 41.96
N THR A 3 -57.91 30.28 42.41
CA THR A 3 -56.59 30.90 42.31
C THR A 3 -55.79 30.68 43.60
N ALA A 4 -54.51 30.30 43.52
CA ALA A 4 -53.51 30.57 44.56
C ALA A 4 -52.10 30.49 43.94
N LYS A 5 -51.40 31.59 43.69
CA LYS A 5 -50.55 32.41 44.60
C LYS A 5 -49.24 31.75 45.06
N THR A 6 -48.15 32.23 44.42
CA THR A 6 -46.89 32.75 45.00
C THR A 6 -46.07 31.93 46.01
N LYS A 7 -44.79 31.67 45.71
CA LYS A 7 -43.66 32.36 46.40
C LYS A 7 -42.29 32.11 45.73
N LYS A 8 -41.62 33.23 45.45
CA LYS A 8 -40.18 33.41 45.17
C LYS A 8 -39.37 33.02 46.41
N LEU A 9 -38.24 32.31 46.25
CA LEU A 9 -37.15 32.38 47.21
C LEU A 9 -35.80 32.49 46.48
N ILE A 10 -35.20 33.67 46.65
CA ILE A 10 -33.82 34.00 46.32
C ILE A 10 -32.97 33.53 47.51
N ARG A 11 -31.87 32.79 47.26
CA ARG A 11 -30.73 32.81 48.19
C ARG A 11 -29.41 32.79 47.42
N ARG A 12 -28.52 33.63 47.93
CA ARG A 12 -27.29 34.17 47.37
C ARG A 12 -26.18 33.84 48.38
N ARG A 13 -24.93 33.73 47.88
CA ARG A 13 -23.64 33.69 48.61
C ARG A 13 -23.28 32.31 49.21
N GLN A 14 -22.03 31.86 49.30
CA GLN A 14 -20.74 32.56 49.47
C GLN A 14 -19.56 31.85 48.78
N LYS A 15 -18.52 32.64 48.46
CA LYS A 15 -17.16 32.23 48.11
C LYS A 15 -16.38 31.83 49.37
N GLY A 16 -15.39 30.95 49.23
CA GLY A 16 -14.31 30.74 50.21
C GLY A 16 -13.21 29.81 49.65
N PRO A 17 -11.92 30.22 49.64
CA PRO A 17 -10.81 29.49 49.02
C PRO A 17 -9.89 28.81 50.05
N LEU A 18 -9.36 27.63 49.74
CA LEU A 18 -8.28 26.93 50.45
C LEU A 18 -7.65 25.93 49.45
N GLN A 19 -6.38 25.56 49.44
CA GLN A 19 -5.12 26.07 49.95
C GLN A 19 -4.05 25.20 49.27
N ARG A 20 -2.84 25.74 49.12
CA ARG A 20 -1.65 25.06 48.60
C ARG A 20 -1.27 23.85 49.47
N SER A 21 -0.77 22.78 48.85
CA SER A 21 0.26 21.95 49.46
C SER A 21 1.25 21.44 48.43
N SER A 22 2.49 21.87 48.63
CA SER A 22 3.72 21.39 48.01
C SER A 22 4.18 20.12 48.72
N VAL A 23 4.59 19.09 47.99
CA VAL A 23 5.47 18.04 48.53
C VAL A 23 6.61 17.79 47.54
N ARG A 24 7.80 18.20 47.97
CA ARG A 24 9.10 17.79 47.44
C ARG A 24 9.38 16.33 47.81
N ARG A 25 10.01 15.57 46.91
CA ARG A 25 10.99 14.52 47.26
C ARG A 25 12.08 14.46 46.19
N SER A 26 13.24 15.03 46.52
CA SER A 26 14.56 14.45 46.24
C SER A 26 14.67 13.09 46.96
N VAL A 27 15.54 12.12 46.64
CA VAL A 27 17.01 12.16 46.53
C VAL A 27 17.50 10.82 45.92
N THR A 28 18.67 10.83 45.22
CA THR A 28 19.74 9.78 45.18
C THR A 28 19.42 8.36 44.66
N SER A 29 20.31 7.52 44.11
CA SER A 29 21.73 7.53 43.68
C SER A 29 22.06 6.13 43.11
N GLY A 30 23.21 5.97 42.44
CA GLY A 30 23.93 4.68 42.26
C GLY A 30 23.61 3.94 40.95
N ARG A 31 24.46 3.83 39.92
CA ARG A 31 25.87 3.40 39.77
C ARG A 31 26.06 1.87 39.67
N ALA A 32 26.39 1.47 38.43
CA ALA A 32 27.37 0.46 37.97
C ALA A 32 27.15 -1.07 38.12
N ALA A 33 27.43 -1.75 37.00
CA ALA A 33 28.52 -2.75 36.81
C ALA A 33 28.11 -4.13 36.26
N ASN A 34 28.75 -4.46 35.12
CA ASN A 34 29.43 -5.72 34.77
C ASN A 34 28.73 -7.09 34.76
N ARG A 35 28.81 -7.76 33.60
CA ARG A 35 29.47 -9.08 33.35
C ARG A 35 29.14 -9.52 31.90
N THR A 36 30.05 -9.58 30.92
CA THR A 36 31.16 -10.54 30.62
C THR A 36 30.76 -12.00 30.29
N ARG A 37 31.15 -12.41 29.06
CA ARG A 37 31.62 -13.73 28.56
C ARG A 37 30.58 -14.85 28.42
N SER A 38 30.44 -15.52 27.27
CA SER A 38 31.37 -16.41 26.55
C SER A 38 30.82 -16.61 25.10
N ALA A 39 31.54 -16.80 23.98
CA ALA A 39 32.82 -17.41 23.62
C ALA A 39 32.88 -18.95 23.72
N THR A 40 32.47 -19.63 22.64
CA THR A 40 33.01 -20.89 22.08
C THR A 40 32.60 -20.91 20.59
N ASP A 41 33.48 -20.59 19.64
CA ASP A 41 34.47 -21.47 19.00
C ASP A 41 33.94 -22.86 18.60
N SER A 42 33.82 -23.07 17.29
CA SER A 42 34.27 -24.27 16.58
C SER A 42 34.14 -24.04 15.07
N ALA A 43 35.29 -23.79 14.45
CA ALA A 43 35.54 -23.85 13.02
C ALA A 43 35.56 -25.31 12.51
N LEU A 44 35.42 -25.47 11.19
CA LEU A 44 36.19 -26.37 10.29
C LEU A 44 35.47 -26.40 8.93
N SER A 45 36.02 -25.71 7.91
CA SER A 45 36.86 -26.26 6.83
C SER A 45 36.05 -26.99 5.75
N GLY A 46 36.21 -26.80 4.44
CA GLY A 46 37.21 -26.08 3.67
C GLY A 46 37.22 -26.60 2.22
N SER A 47 37.91 -25.87 1.34
CA SER A 47 38.36 -26.23 -0.01
C SER A 47 37.33 -26.36 -1.15
N ALA A 48 37.64 -26.03 -2.40
CA ALA A 48 38.69 -25.23 -3.07
C ALA A 48 38.41 -25.33 -4.59
N LEU A 49 39.08 -24.47 -5.37
CA LEU A 49 39.45 -24.62 -6.80
C LEU A 49 38.50 -24.06 -7.88
N SER A 50 38.91 -22.90 -8.40
CA SER A 50 38.81 -22.48 -9.82
C SER A 50 39.62 -23.43 -10.73
N PRO A 51 39.45 -23.49 -12.08
CA PRO A 51 39.78 -22.36 -12.97
C PRO A 51 39.06 -22.24 -14.35
N SER A 52 39.09 -21.01 -14.88
CA SER A 52 39.34 -20.51 -16.26
C SER A 52 38.98 -21.28 -17.57
N LEU A 53 38.55 -20.46 -18.56
CA LEU A 53 38.85 -20.45 -20.03
C LEU A 53 37.78 -20.89 -21.07
N GLY A 54 37.64 -20.05 -22.10
CA GLY A 54 36.98 -20.26 -23.41
C GLY A 54 35.90 -19.21 -23.70
N SER A 55 36.13 -18.06 -24.36
CA SER A 55 36.56 -17.79 -25.76
C SER A 55 35.65 -18.34 -26.86
N GLY A 56 35.10 -17.42 -27.67
CA GLY A 56 34.29 -17.62 -28.87
C GLY A 56 33.09 -16.68 -28.84
N GLY A 57 32.96 -15.61 -29.64
CA GLY A 57 33.48 -15.34 -30.97
C GLY A 57 32.30 -15.18 -31.94
N SER A 58 31.89 -13.92 -32.16
CA SER A 58 31.11 -13.39 -33.31
C SER A 58 29.83 -14.11 -33.77
N GLN A 59 28.68 -13.41 -33.74
CA GLN A 59 27.92 -13.07 -34.97
C GLN A 59 27.06 -11.82 -34.76
N ARG A 60 27.20 -10.88 -35.71
CA ARG A 60 26.34 -9.72 -35.94
C ARG A 60 24.92 -10.16 -36.31
N ALA A 61 23.89 -9.50 -35.77
CA ALA A 61 22.66 -9.23 -36.52
C ALA A 61 21.79 -8.17 -35.83
N SER A 62 21.63 -7.05 -36.55
CA SER A 62 20.42 -6.22 -36.67
C SER A 62 19.70 -5.72 -35.40
N THR A 63 19.88 -4.42 -35.17
CA THR A 63 18.91 -3.47 -34.60
C THR A 63 17.46 -3.71 -35.04
N PRO A 64 16.46 -3.71 -34.14
CA PRO A 64 15.09 -3.37 -34.48
C PRO A 64 14.87 -1.86 -34.37
N GLY A 65 14.27 -1.32 -35.43
CA GLY A 65 14.16 0.10 -35.71
C GLY A 65 13.19 0.88 -34.84
N ALA A 66 13.39 2.20 -34.93
CA ALA A 66 12.55 3.24 -34.37
C ALA A 66 11.08 3.11 -34.81
N LEU A 67 10.18 3.25 -33.84
CA LEU A 67 8.74 3.39 -34.07
C LEU A 67 8.46 4.77 -34.68
N THR A 68 8.40 4.81 -36.01
CA THR A 68 7.84 5.94 -36.76
C THR A 68 6.33 5.99 -36.58
N ARG A 69 5.87 7.09 -36.00
CA ARG A 69 4.47 7.49 -35.86
C ARG A 69 3.90 7.83 -37.25
N SER A 70 3.30 6.86 -37.94
CA SER A 70 2.58 7.10 -39.19
C SER A 70 1.22 7.73 -38.91
N GLN A 71 1.07 8.97 -39.37
CA GLN A 71 -0.20 9.67 -39.52
C GLN A 71 -1.05 8.91 -40.56
N SER A 72 -2.21 8.39 -40.16
CA SER A 72 -3.24 7.96 -41.11
C SER A 72 -4.15 9.15 -41.42
N THR A 73 -4.12 9.52 -42.68
CA THR A 73 -4.93 10.53 -43.33
C THR A 73 -6.39 10.09 -43.41
N ARG A 74 -7.27 11.05 -43.12
CA ARG A 74 -8.72 10.97 -43.32
C ARG A 74 -9.03 10.72 -44.80
N SER A 75 -9.72 9.64 -45.12
CA SER A 75 -10.53 9.54 -46.33
C SER A 75 -11.97 9.89 -45.98
N LEU A 76 -12.41 11.05 -46.49
CA LEU A 76 -13.80 11.52 -46.46
C LEU A 76 -14.55 10.87 -47.62
N THR A 77 -15.44 9.93 -47.32
CA THR A 77 -16.50 9.52 -48.25
C THR A 77 -17.73 10.43 -48.04
N PRO A 78 -18.27 11.06 -49.11
CA PRO A 78 -19.42 11.95 -49.01
C PRO A 78 -20.71 11.15 -49.17
N GLY A 79 -21.57 11.13 -48.16
CA GLY A 79 -22.85 10.44 -48.27
C GLY A 79 -23.72 10.56 -47.02
N ARG A 80 -24.32 11.73 -46.80
CA ARG A 80 -25.63 11.91 -46.12
C ARG A 80 -26.01 13.40 -45.94
N PRO A 81 -26.73 14.01 -46.89
CA PRO A 81 -27.58 15.17 -46.62
C PRO A 81 -29.07 14.81 -46.45
N GLU A 82 -29.50 13.58 -46.77
CA GLU A 82 -30.93 13.24 -46.88
C GLU A 82 -31.60 12.94 -45.52
N ALA A 83 -30.88 12.39 -44.55
CA ALA A 83 -31.46 12.04 -43.24
C ALA A 83 -31.78 13.26 -42.35
N ARG A 84 -31.22 14.44 -42.67
CA ARG A 84 -31.54 15.70 -41.96
C ARG A 84 -32.63 16.53 -42.64
N ARG A 85 -32.78 16.45 -43.97
CA ARG A 85 -33.93 17.06 -44.68
C ARG A 85 -35.24 16.33 -44.41
N ALA A 86 -35.24 14.99 -44.37
CA ALA A 86 -36.43 14.20 -44.06
C ALA A 86 -37.01 14.43 -42.65
N ARG A 87 -36.25 15.01 -41.70
CA ARG A 87 -36.75 15.39 -40.36
C ARG A 87 -37.21 16.85 -40.27
N ALA A 88 -36.82 17.70 -41.22
CA ALA A 88 -37.26 19.08 -41.30
C ALA A 88 -38.60 19.18 -42.05
N ASP A 89 -38.77 18.38 -43.11
CA ASP A 89 -39.99 18.40 -43.95
C ASP A 89 -41.18 17.70 -43.26
N ALA A 90 -40.94 16.80 -42.30
CA ALA A 90 -41.99 16.16 -41.49
C ALA A 90 -42.59 17.05 -40.38
N ARG A 91 -42.14 18.31 -40.25
CA ARG A 91 -42.64 19.27 -39.25
C ARG A 91 -43.32 20.51 -39.86
N ALA A 92 -43.44 20.58 -41.19
CA ALA A 92 -44.03 21.73 -41.87
C ALA A 92 -45.54 21.59 -42.17
N ASP A 93 -46.12 20.39 -42.11
CA ASP A 93 -47.52 20.16 -42.48
C ASP A 93 -48.37 19.59 -41.33
N THR A 94 -48.52 20.35 -40.24
CA THR A 94 -49.56 20.06 -39.22
C THR A 94 -50.41 21.29 -38.94
N ASN A 95 -51.63 21.24 -39.50
CA ASN A 95 -52.75 22.17 -39.33
C ASN A 95 -53.25 22.17 -37.87
N PRO A 96 -53.45 23.34 -37.21
CA PRO A 96 -53.70 23.41 -35.75
C PRO A 96 -55.14 23.10 -35.28
N TYR A 97 -56.03 22.56 -36.11
CA TYR A 97 -57.43 22.30 -35.73
C TYR A 97 -57.92 20.87 -36.07
N SER A 98 -57.28 19.85 -35.51
CA SER A 98 -57.89 18.51 -35.49
C SER A 98 -57.60 17.74 -34.19
N PRO A 99 -58.63 17.21 -33.50
CA PRO A 99 -58.44 16.42 -32.29
C PRO A 99 -57.79 15.07 -32.61
N LEU A 100 -56.66 14.80 -31.97
CA LEU A 100 -55.86 13.58 -32.09
C LEU A 100 -56.66 12.33 -31.68
N GLN A 101 -57.06 11.51 -32.67
CA GLN A 101 -57.38 10.10 -32.43
C GLN A 101 -56.07 9.30 -32.36
N VAL A 102 -55.73 8.81 -31.16
CA VAL A 102 -54.57 7.93 -30.94
C VAL A 102 -54.94 6.50 -31.34
N SER A 103 -54.70 6.14 -32.60
CA SER A 103 -54.66 4.73 -33.00
C SER A 103 -53.32 4.12 -32.59
N LYS A 104 -53.36 3.13 -31.68
CA LYS A 104 -52.20 2.32 -31.25
C LYS A 104 -51.53 1.66 -32.47
N PRO A 105 -50.20 1.76 -32.65
CA PRO A 105 -49.53 1.02 -33.72
C PRO A 105 -49.52 -0.49 -33.40
N ALA A 106 -49.65 -1.28 -34.45
CA ALA A 106 -49.72 -2.73 -34.43
C ALA A 106 -48.52 -3.36 -33.72
N ALA A 107 -48.82 -4.30 -32.80
CA ALA A 107 -47.84 -5.07 -32.08
C ALA A 107 -46.96 -5.88 -33.05
N LEU A 108 -45.68 -5.54 -33.12
CA LEU A 108 -44.62 -6.43 -33.60
C LEU A 108 -44.64 -7.68 -32.72
N LYS A 109 -45.23 -8.76 -33.25
CA LYS A 109 -45.17 -10.10 -32.68
C LYS A 109 -43.70 -10.54 -32.65
N ARG A 110 -43.00 -10.24 -31.55
CA ARG A 110 -41.83 -11.02 -31.14
C ARG A 110 -42.34 -12.42 -30.85
N GLN A 111 -42.09 -13.35 -31.78
CA GLN A 111 -42.21 -14.77 -31.52
C GLN A 111 -41.23 -15.12 -30.39
N ASN A 112 -41.74 -15.07 -29.16
CA ASN A 112 -41.15 -15.75 -28.03
C ASN A 112 -41.29 -17.25 -28.30
N ALA A 113 -40.36 -17.83 -29.03
CA ALA A 113 -40.07 -19.25 -28.90
C ALA A 113 -39.41 -19.44 -27.52
N LYS A 114 -40.26 -19.50 -26.48
CA LYS A 114 -39.89 -20.17 -25.23
C LYS A 114 -39.62 -21.61 -25.61
N ARG A 115 -38.35 -21.92 -25.90
CA ARG A 115 -37.86 -23.29 -25.77
C ARG A 115 -37.96 -23.57 -24.28
N ASP A 116 -38.96 -24.37 -23.91
CA ASP A 116 -38.97 -25.13 -22.68
C ASP A 116 -37.77 -26.09 -22.72
N LEU A 117 -36.58 -25.55 -22.50
CA LEU A 117 -35.41 -26.32 -22.15
C LEU A 117 -35.31 -26.17 -20.64
N ASN A 118 -35.61 -27.26 -19.95
CA ASN A 118 -35.01 -27.58 -18.67
C ASN A 118 -33.67 -28.26 -19.00
N PRO A 119 -32.51 -27.58 -19.14
CA PRO A 119 -31.26 -28.27 -19.20
C PRO A 119 -30.56 -28.16 -17.84
N THR A 120 -31.26 -28.46 -16.76
CA THR A 120 -30.65 -28.52 -15.43
C THR A 120 -29.79 -29.76 -15.24
N GLN A 121 -29.91 -30.75 -16.14
CA GLN A 121 -29.03 -31.92 -16.16
C GLN A 121 -27.89 -31.64 -17.15
N GLY A 122 -26.71 -31.27 -16.64
CA GLY A 122 -25.51 -31.06 -17.45
C GLY A 122 -25.12 -32.31 -18.24
N LYS A 123 -24.26 -32.17 -19.25
CA LYS A 123 -23.87 -33.27 -20.15
C LYS A 123 -22.84 -34.21 -19.50
N GLN A 124 -22.82 -35.48 -19.91
CA GLN A 124 -21.85 -36.46 -19.41
C GLN A 124 -20.50 -36.37 -20.14
N VAL A 125 -19.42 -36.67 -19.42
CA VAL A 125 -18.06 -36.71 -19.96
C VAL A 125 -17.90 -37.90 -20.90
N SER A 126 -17.38 -37.64 -22.09
CA SER A 126 -17.01 -38.71 -23.03
C SER A 126 -15.69 -39.36 -22.61
N PRO A 127 -15.59 -40.70 -22.58
CA PRO A 127 -14.33 -41.39 -22.33
C PRO A 127 -13.33 -41.26 -23.49
N LYS A 128 -13.77 -40.80 -24.68
CA LYS A 128 -12.98 -40.79 -25.93
C LYS A 128 -12.06 -39.57 -26.08
N GLY A 129 -11.70 -38.86 -25.00
CA GLY A 129 -10.83 -37.69 -25.10
C GLY A 129 -10.15 -37.32 -23.79
N LYS A 130 -9.08 -36.52 -23.90
CA LYS A 130 -8.42 -35.90 -22.74
C LYS A 130 -8.96 -34.49 -22.52
N PRO A 131 -9.09 -34.03 -21.25
CA PRO A 131 -9.40 -32.64 -20.95
C PRO A 131 -8.38 -31.70 -21.59
N LYS A 132 -8.82 -30.50 -21.97
CA LYS A 132 -7.97 -29.44 -22.56
C LYS A 132 -8.09 -28.17 -21.74
N ARG A 133 -7.01 -27.39 -21.70
CA ARG A 133 -7.05 -26.05 -21.12
C ARG A 133 -7.43 -25.04 -22.18
N ASP A 134 -8.46 -24.24 -21.91
CA ASP A 134 -8.79 -23.10 -22.75
C ASP A 134 -7.77 -21.98 -22.52
N PHE A 135 -7.05 -21.58 -23.57
CA PHE A 135 -6.04 -20.53 -23.48
C PHE A 135 -6.65 -19.14 -23.28
N ALA A 136 -7.89 -18.92 -23.73
CA ALA A 136 -8.54 -17.62 -23.61
C ALA A 136 -9.06 -17.36 -22.21
N THR A 137 -9.68 -18.38 -21.58
CA THR A 137 -10.30 -18.24 -20.26
C THR A 137 -9.50 -18.86 -19.12
N GLY A 138 -8.48 -19.68 -19.44
CA GLY A 138 -7.67 -20.42 -18.47
C GLY A 138 -8.35 -21.65 -17.87
N ARG A 139 -9.60 -21.94 -18.25
CA ARG A 139 -10.48 -22.99 -17.70
C ARG A 139 -10.14 -24.38 -18.22
N THR A 140 -10.60 -25.42 -17.52
CA THR A 140 -10.46 -26.80 -17.99
C THR A 140 -11.74 -27.23 -18.69
N LEU A 141 -11.62 -27.62 -19.97
CA LEU A 141 -12.72 -28.12 -20.77
C LEU A 141 -12.63 -29.63 -20.92
N PHE A 142 -13.75 -30.30 -20.73
CA PHE A 142 -13.86 -31.76 -20.80
C PHE A 142 -14.59 -32.18 -22.08
N PRO A 143 -14.17 -33.29 -22.69
CA PRO A 143 -14.80 -33.81 -23.89
C PRO A 143 -16.20 -34.34 -23.58
N VAL A 144 -17.16 -34.01 -24.42
CA VAL A 144 -18.56 -34.45 -24.37
C VAL A 144 -18.94 -34.90 -25.77
N GLU A 145 -19.63 -36.03 -25.87
CA GLU A 145 -20.11 -36.54 -27.16
C GLU A 145 -21.34 -35.71 -27.56
N GLY A 146 -21.19 -34.90 -28.61
CA GLY A 146 -22.25 -34.08 -29.17
C GLY A 146 -23.09 -34.84 -30.19
N ASP A 147 -24.22 -34.24 -30.57
CA ASP A 147 -25.12 -34.78 -31.58
C ASP A 147 -24.37 -34.97 -32.90
N GLY A 148 -24.27 -36.23 -33.35
CA GLY A 148 -23.51 -36.60 -34.55
C GLY A 148 -22.06 -37.06 -34.31
N GLY A 149 -21.69 -37.45 -33.09
CA GLY A 149 -20.40 -38.10 -32.78
C GLY A 149 -19.20 -37.14 -32.74
N LYS A 150 -19.43 -35.83 -32.82
CA LYS A 150 -18.39 -34.81 -32.66
C LYS A 150 -18.12 -34.57 -31.18
N ILE A 151 -16.85 -34.53 -30.79
CA ILE A 151 -16.43 -34.21 -29.43
C ILE A 151 -16.52 -32.69 -29.23
N GLN A 152 -17.42 -32.26 -28.35
CA GLN A 152 -17.51 -30.88 -27.86
C GLN A 152 -16.71 -30.76 -26.56
N TYR A 153 -16.06 -29.62 -26.33
CA TYR A 153 -15.33 -29.34 -25.09
C TYR A 153 -16.12 -28.36 -24.24
N LEU A 154 -16.58 -28.79 -23.06
CA LEU A 154 -17.43 -27.98 -22.17
C LEU A 154 -16.78 -27.81 -20.79
N PRO A 155 -17.00 -26.67 -20.11
CA PRO A 155 -16.54 -26.46 -18.75
C PRO A 155 -17.37 -27.26 -17.75
N VAL A 156 -16.84 -27.42 -16.54
CA VAL A 156 -17.58 -27.98 -15.41
C VAL A 156 -18.51 -26.93 -14.81
N SER A 157 -19.60 -27.33 -14.13
CA SER A 157 -20.59 -26.43 -13.52
C SER A 157 -19.97 -25.33 -12.66
N SER A 158 -18.95 -25.66 -11.88
CA SER A 158 -18.23 -24.71 -11.03
C SER A 158 -17.43 -23.64 -11.80
N GLU A 159 -17.01 -23.94 -13.04
CA GLU A 159 -16.24 -23.03 -13.91
C GLU A 159 -17.10 -22.40 -15.03
N ALA A 160 -18.34 -22.87 -15.20
CA ALA A 160 -19.26 -22.42 -16.23
C ALA A 160 -19.83 -21.02 -15.94
N THR A 161 -19.97 -20.21 -16.98
CA THR A 161 -20.68 -18.93 -16.89
C THR A 161 -22.17 -19.16 -16.66
N SER A 162 -22.86 -18.17 -16.07
CA SER A 162 -24.31 -18.27 -15.84
C SER A 162 -25.10 -18.53 -17.13
N LEU A 163 -24.62 -18.04 -18.27
CA LEU A 163 -25.23 -18.28 -19.58
C LEU A 163 -25.01 -19.71 -20.08
N GLU A 164 -23.82 -20.28 -19.85
CA GLU A 164 -23.55 -21.69 -20.16
C GLU A 164 -24.38 -22.63 -19.28
N VAL A 165 -24.52 -22.30 -17.99
CA VAL A 165 -25.38 -23.05 -17.05
C VAL A 165 -26.85 -22.98 -17.49
N GLN A 166 -27.35 -21.79 -17.83
CA GLN A 166 -28.73 -21.61 -18.35
C GLN A 166 -28.98 -22.38 -19.64
N ASN A 167 -27.96 -22.51 -20.49
CA ASN A 167 -28.06 -23.22 -21.76
C ASN A 167 -27.75 -24.73 -21.66
N GLY A 168 -27.41 -25.26 -20.47
CA GLY A 168 -26.98 -26.65 -20.31
C GLY A 168 -25.63 -26.99 -20.94
N ALA A 169 -24.83 -25.98 -21.28
CA ALA A 169 -23.53 -26.13 -21.93
C ALA A 169 -22.42 -26.34 -20.87
N PHE A 170 -22.67 -27.22 -19.91
CA PHE A 170 -21.75 -27.54 -18.83
C PHE A 170 -21.82 -29.03 -18.50
N ILE A 171 -20.84 -29.49 -17.73
CA ILE A 171 -20.77 -30.85 -17.19
C ILE A 171 -20.91 -30.75 -15.67
N PRO A 172 -21.73 -31.59 -15.02
CA PRO A 172 -21.85 -31.56 -13.57
C PRO A 172 -20.53 -32.00 -12.91
N ASP A 173 -20.14 -31.35 -11.81
CA ASP A 173 -18.86 -31.61 -11.12
C ASP A 173 -18.66 -33.10 -10.77
N ALA A 174 -19.75 -33.79 -10.40
CA ALA A 174 -19.73 -35.22 -10.09
C ALA A 174 -19.35 -36.13 -11.28
N ALA A 175 -19.62 -35.72 -12.53
CA ALA A 175 -19.34 -36.53 -13.71
C ALA A 175 -17.86 -36.53 -14.10
N VAL A 176 -17.08 -35.56 -13.62
CA VAL A 176 -15.64 -35.46 -13.87
C VAL A 176 -14.85 -36.20 -12.80
N GLN A 177 -15.41 -36.39 -11.62
CA GLN A 177 -14.69 -36.89 -10.46
C GLN A 177 -14.34 -38.37 -10.56
N LYS A 178 -13.06 -38.71 -10.39
CA LYS A 178 -12.59 -40.09 -10.22
C LYS A 178 -12.30 -40.39 -8.75
N ALA A 179 -12.26 -41.67 -8.38
CA ALA A 179 -11.82 -42.10 -7.06
C ALA A 179 -10.37 -41.63 -6.79
N PRO A 180 -10.02 -41.32 -5.52
CA PRO A 180 -8.68 -40.87 -5.16
C PRO A 180 -7.67 -41.97 -5.45
N VAL A 181 -6.55 -41.60 -6.08
CA VAL A 181 -5.48 -42.55 -6.46
C VAL A 181 -4.47 -42.75 -5.32
N ASN A 182 -4.34 -41.75 -4.44
CA ASN A 182 -3.36 -41.73 -3.36
C ASN A 182 -4.05 -41.76 -2.00
N THR A 183 -3.36 -42.30 -1.00
CA THR A 183 -3.76 -42.28 0.40
C THR A 183 -2.92 -41.26 1.18
N LEU A 184 -3.45 -40.70 2.27
CA LEU A 184 -2.68 -39.83 3.16
C LEU A 184 -1.45 -40.54 3.70
N ALA A 185 -0.30 -39.86 3.63
CA ALA A 185 0.92 -40.36 4.23
C ALA A 185 0.86 -40.27 5.76
N ASP A 186 1.46 -41.24 6.44
CA ASP A 186 1.39 -41.32 7.90
C ASP A 186 2.16 -40.17 8.57
N LEU A 187 1.49 -39.44 9.47
CA LEU A 187 2.00 -38.17 10.02
C LEU A 187 3.28 -38.31 10.85
N THR A 188 3.52 -39.50 11.40
CA THR A 188 4.71 -39.84 12.18
C THR A 188 5.96 -40.00 11.31
N THR A 189 5.78 -40.27 10.02
CA THR A 189 6.86 -40.66 9.10
C THR A 189 7.29 -39.49 8.19
N VAL A 190 6.58 -38.36 8.24
CA VAL A 190 6.77 -37.22 7.33
C VAL A 190 7.16 -35.97 8.10
N LYS A 191 8.27 -35.34 7.70
CA LYS A 191 8.80 -34.10 8.30
C LYS A 191 7.80 -32.93 8.24
N SER A 192 6.90 -32.94 7.26
CA SER A 192 5.87 -31.92 7.02
C SER A 192 4.63 -32.55 6.38
N ALA A 193 3.59 -32.77 7.20
CA ALA A 193 2.33 -33.38 6.78
C ALA A 193 1.49 -32.52 5.82
N SER A 194 1.70 -31.20 5.83
CA SER A 194 1.13 -30.27 4.85
C SER A 194 2.11 -29.15 4.53
N LEU A 195 1.95 -28.60 3.34
CA LEU A 195 2.69 -27.44 2.86
C LEU A 195 1.70 -26.43 2.27
N ARG A 196 2.08 -25.16 2.28
CA ARG A 196 1.36 -24.12 1.55
C ARG A 196 1.97 -24.01 0.17
N ASP A 197 1.17 -24.26 -0.86
CA ASP A 197 1.60 -24.08 -2.24
C ASP A 197 1.78 -22.57 -2.50
N PHE A 198 2.99 -22.16 -2.86
CA PHE A 198 3.29 -20.75 -3.14
C PHE A 198 2.61 -20.24 -4.41
N ALA A 199 2.35 -21.12 -5.39
CA ALA A 199 1.75 -20.71 -6.66
C ALA A 199 0.26 -20.41 -6.51
N THR A 200 -0.45 -21.22 -5.71
CA THR A 200 -1.91 -21.09 -5.56
C THR A 200 -2.35 -20.59 -4.18
N GLY A 201 -1.46 -20.54 -3.20
CA GLY A 201 -1.76 -20.16 -1.82
C GLY A 201 -2.52 -21.22 -1.00
N ARG A 202 -2.89 -22.35 -1.63
CA ARG A 202 -3.67 -23.45 -1.07
C ARG A 202 -2.84 -24.34 -0.15
N THR A 203 -3.51 -25.09 0.72
CA THR A 203 -2.85 -26.06 1.60
C THR A 203 -2.88 -27.44 0.94
N VAL A 204 -1.70 -28.03 0.73
CA VAL A 204 -1.55 -29.35 0.12
C VAL A 204 -1.02 -30.34 1.16
N PHE A 205 -1.49 -31.59 1.09
CA PHE A 205 -1.25 -32.65 2.08
C PHE A 205 -0.34 -33.72 1.50
N ALA A 206 0.58 -34.24 2.31
CA ALA A 206 1.46 -35.31 1.89
C ALA A 206 0.64 -36.60 1.67
N THR A 207 0.73 -37.15 0.46
CA THR A 207 0.08 -38.41 0.07
C THR A 207 1.10 -39.39 -0.47
N GLU A 208 0.77 -40.67 -0.38
CA GLU A 208 1.58 -41.77 -0.88
C GLU A 208 0.78 -42.57 -1.92
N THR A 209 1.43 -42.86 -3.05
CA THR A 209 0.90 -43.77 -4.08
C THR A 209 1.13 -45.22 -3.68
N ALA A 210 0.44 -46.15 -4.32
CA ALA A 210 0.67 -47.59 -4.14
C ALA A 210 2.16 -48.00 -4.36
N ASP A 211 2.90 -47.24 -5.16
CA ASP A 211 4.33 -47.43 -5.43
C ASP A 211 5.26 -46.79 -4.37
N GLY A 212 4.70 -46.20 -3.30
CA GLY A 212 5.46 -45.50 -2.26
C GLY A 212 5.99 -44.11 -2.65
N LYS A 213 5.60 -43.58 -3.82
CA LYS A 213 6.00 -42.21 -4.22
C LYS A 213 5.14 -41.19 -3.49
N ARG A 214 5.81 -40.16 -2.96
CA ARG A 214 5.19 -39.07 -2.22
C ARG A 214 4.82 -37.91 -3.13
N GLU A 215 3.57 -37.48 -3.06
CA GLU A 215 3.05 -36.29 -3.76
C GLU A 215 2.24 -35.43 -2.80
N TYR A 216 2.30 -34.11 -2.96
CA TYR A 216 1.49 -33.18 -2.17
C TYR A 216 0.21 -32.83 -2.94
N LEU A 217 -0.95 -33.22 -2.40
CA LEU A 217 -2.24 -33.08 -3.07
C LEU A 217 -3.22 -32.21 -2.26
N PRO A 218 -4.09 -31.42 -2.91
CA PRO A 218 -5.11 -30.64 -2.22
C PRO A 218 -6.24 -31.53 -1.67
N LYS A 219 -7.06 -30.96 -0.79
CA LYS A 219 -8.36 -31.53 -0.39
C LYS A 219 -9.31 -31.60 -1.58
N ARG A 220 -10.31 -32.47 -1.52
CA ARG A 220 -11.34 -32.62 -2.56
C ARG A 220 -12.08 -31.32 -2.82
N SER A 221 -12.45 -30.58 -1.77
CA SER A 221 -13.13 -29.29 -1.88
C SER A 221 -12.27 -28.16 -2.46
N GLU A 222 -10.94 -28.27 -2.42
CA GLU A 222 -9.98 -27.28 -2.94
C GLU A 222 -9.32 -27.71 -4.27
N ALA A 223 -9.61 -28.93 -4.73
CA ALA A 223 -9.06 -29.49 -5.95
C ALA A 223 -9.69 -28.84 -7.19
N THR A 224 -8.85 -28.55 -8.18
CA THR A 224 -9.28 -28.10 -9.50
C THR A 224 -10.01 -29.23 -10.24
N ALA A 225 -10.83 -28.86 -11.23
CA ALA A 225 -11.51 -29.83 -12.07
C ALA A 225 -10.55 -30.85 -12.71
N LEU A 226 -9.34 -30.42 -13.09
CA LEU A 226 -8.30 -31.30 -13.63
C LEU A 226 -7.79 -32.29 -12.59
N GLU A 227 -7.50 -31.83 -11.36
CA GLU A 227 -7.07 -32.67 -10.23
C GLU A 227 -8.15 -33.71 -9.87
N LEU A 228 -9.43 -33.31 -9.83
CA LEU A 228 -10.58 -34.19 -9.62
C LEU A 228 -10.71 -35.26 -10.71
N SER A 229 -10.48 -34.89 -11.97
CA SER A 229 -10.53 -35.82 -13.11
C SER A 229 -9.42 -36.86 -13.14
N GLN A 230 -8.34 -36.60 -12.41
CA GLN A 230 -7.19 -37.49 -12.27
C GLN A 230 -7.22 -38.27 -10.96
N GLY A 231 -8.18 -38.02 -10.06
CA GLY A 231 -8.18 -38.59 -8.71
C GLY A 231 -7.01 -38.09 -7.86
N LYS A 232 -6.43 -36.93 -8.20
CA LYS A 232 -5.29 -36.31 -7.52
C LYS A 232 -5.77 -35.34 -6.44
N TYR A 233 -6.45 -35.88 -5.45
CA TYR A 233 -6.95 -35.15 -4.30
C TYR A 233 -7.02 -36.07 -3.08
N VAL A 234 -7.12 -35.48 -1.90
CA VAL A 234 -7.38 -36.21 -0.64
C VAL A 234 -8.84 -36.04 -0.26
N PRO A 235 -9.58 -37.12 0.07
CA PRO A 235 -10.93 -37.01 0.59
C PRO A 235 -10.96 -36.14 1.86
N ASP A 236 -11.90 -35.18 1.90
CA ASP A 236 -12.00 -34.22 3.01
C ASP A 236 -12.16 -34.91 4.36
N GLU A 237 -12.90 -36.02 4.41
CA GLU A 237 -13.12 -36.86 5.60
C GLU A 237 -11.83 -37.46 6.19
N GLN A 238 -10.80 -37.64 5.37
CA GLN A 238 -9.51 -38.19 5.85
C GLN A 238 -8.59 -37.10 6.40
N VAL A 239 -8.83 -35.84 6.07
CA VAL A 239 -8.01 -34.68 6.49
C VAL A 239 -8.67 -33.89 7.61
N GLU A 240 -10.00 -33.95 7.70
CA GLU A 240 -10.78 -33.13 8.62
C GLU A 240 -11.57 -34.01 9.56
N VAL A 241 -11.20 -33.95 10.84
CA VAL A 241 -12.09 -34.40 11.91
C VAL A 241 -13.03 -33.23 12.24
N PRO A 242 -14.33 -33.48 12.52
CA PRO A 242 -15.25 -32.43 12.95
C PRO A 242 -14.65 -31.63 14.11
N PRO A 243 -14.84 -30.30 14.15
CA PRO A 243 -14.24 -29.47 15.17
C PRO A 243 -14.69 -29.95 16.55
N LYS A 244 -13.76 -29.95 17.51
CA LYS A 244 -14.12 -30.13 18.92
C LYS A 244 -15.15 -29.06 19.26
N GLY A 245 -16.24 -29.43 19.94
CA GLY A 245 -17.39 -28.57 20.26
C GLY A 245 -17.07 -27.44 21.26
N ASN A 246 -15.95 -26.75 21.06
CA ASN A 246 -15.46 -25.68 21.90
C ASN A 246 -16.27 -24.42 21.59
N LYS A 247 -16.72 -23.75 22.65
CA LYS A 247 -17.46 -22.49 22.52
C LYS A 247 -16.47 -21.35 22.41
N VAL A 248 -16.57 -20.54 21.36
CA VAL A 248 -15.75 -19.32 21.23
C VAL A 248 -16.03 -18.38 22.40
N LEU A 249 -14.97 -17.91 23.05
CA LEU A 249 -15.03 -16.98 24.18
C LEU A 249 -14.89 -15.55 23.70
N ASN A 250 -15.53 -14.62 24.43
CA ASN A 250 -15.41 -13.17 24.22
C ASN A 250 -14.07 -12.63 24.78
N LYS A 251 -12.93 -13.22 24.37
CA LYS A 251 -11.58 -12.71 24.67
C LYS A 251 -10.87 -12.31 23.38
N PRO A 252 -10.05 -11.25 23.40
CA PRO A 252 -9.38 -10.78 22.19
C PRO A 252 -8.55 -11.90 21.55
N PRO A 253 -8.54 -12.00 20.21
CA PRO A 253 -7.70 -12.97 19.54
C PRO A 253 -6.23 -12.67 19.80
N LEU A 254 -5.42 -13.73 19.91
CA LEU A 254 -3.97 -13.63 20.01
C LEU A 254 -3.34 -13.87 18.65
N ARG A 255 -2.17 -13.26 18.43
CA ARG A 255 -1.34 -13.58 17.29
C ARG A 255 -0.35 -14.66 17.70
N ASP A 256 -0.38 -15.80 17.01
CA ASP A 256 0.65 -16.81 17.16
C ASP A 256 1.91 -16.33 16.46
N PHE A 257 2.98 -16.10 17.22
CA PHE A 257 4.26 -15.61 16.69
C PHE A 257 5.05 -16.69 15.95
N ALA A 258 4.81 -17.97 16.23
CA ALA A 258 5.52 -19.06 15.55
C ALA A 258 5.03 -19.22 14.11
N THR A 259 3.72 -19.07 13.89
CA THR A 259 3.10 -19.26 12.56
C THR A 259 2.64 -17.96 11.90
N GLY A 260 2.59 -16.84 12.65
CA GLY A 260 2.12 -15.53 12.19
C GLY A 260 0.60 -15.39 12.09
N ARG A 261 -0.16 -16.40 12.53
CA ARG A 261 -1.62 -16.56 12.35
C ARG A 261 -2.43 -16.00 13.51
N THR A 262 -3.75 -15.90 13.34
CA THR A 262 -4.65 -15.41 14.39
C THR A 262 -5.35 -16.57 15.08
N VAL A 263 -5.24 -16.65 16.41
CA VAL A 263 -5.88 -17.69 17.22
C VAL A 263 -6.92 -17.08 18.15
N PHE A 264 -8.04 -17.78 18.31
CA PHE A 264 -9.22 -17.33 19.05
C PHE A 264 -9.36 -18.11 20.34
N ALA A 265 -9.68 -17.42 21.43
CA ALA A 265 -9.92 -18.07 22.71
C ALA A 265 -11.21 -18.89 22.66
N THR A 266 -11.16 -20.13 23.11
CA THR A 266 -12.28 -21.05 23.16
C THR A 266 -12.34 -21.71 24.53
N ALA A 267 -13.55 -22.04 24.98
CA ALA A 267 -13.76 -22.86 26.16
C ALA A 267 -13.78 -24.32 25.73
N ALA A 268 -12.80 -25.08 26.21
CA ALA A 268 -12.77 -26.53 26.09
C ALA A 268 -13.80 -27.17 27.04
N VAL A 269 -14.05 -28.47 26.84
CA VAL A 269 -15.04 -29.25 27.62
C VAL A 269 -14.72 -29.27 29.11
N ASP A 270 -13.44 -29.16 29.47
CA ASP A 270 -12.94 -29.07 30.85
C ASP A 270 -13.06 -27.65 31.45
N GLY A 271 -13.57 -26.68 30.69
CA GLY A 271 -13.67 -25.27 31.09
C GLY A 271 -12.36 -24.50 30.93
N SER A 272 -11.28 -25.12 30.45
CA SER A 272 -10.02 -24.44 30.18
C SER A 272 -10.13 -23.53 28.94
N THR A 273 -9.30 -22.47 28.90
CA THR A 273 -9.22 -21.60 27.72
C THR A 273 -8.15 -22.13 26.76
N GLU A 274 -8.56 -22.64 25.60
CA GLU A 274 -7.68 -23.08 24.51
C GLU A 274 -7.74 -22.07 23.37
N TYR A 275 -6.60 -21.72 22.76
CA TYR A 275 -6.54 -20.81 21.62
C TYR A 275 -6.47 -21.60 20.32
N LEU A 276 -7.51 -21.49 19.49
CA LEU A 276 -7.64 -22.27 18.26
C LEU A 276 -7.68 -21.37 17.01
N PRO A 277 -7.05 -21.76 15.90
CA PRO A 277 -7.13 -21.04 14.64
C PRO A 277 -8.49 -21.24 13.95
N LYS A 278 -8.75 -20.41 12.94
CA LYS A 278 -9.82 -20.65 11.96
C LYS A 278 -9.55 -21.90 11.14
N LYS A 279 -10.59 -22.53 10.58
CA LYS A 279 -10.48 -23.69 9.70
C LYS A 279 -9.58 -23.39 8.50
N SER A 280 -9.73 -22.21 7.89
CA SER A 280 -8.89 -21.76 6.78
C SER A 280 -7.43 -21.49 7.14
N GLU A 281 -7.13 -21.29 8.43
CA GLU A 281 -5.78 -21.01 8.95
C GLU A 281 -5.18 -22.20 9.70
N ALA A 282 -5.89 -23.32 9.82
CA ALA A 282 -5.45 -24.50 10.57
C ALA A 282 -4.39 -25.31 9.82
N THR A 283 -3.44 -25.88 10.55
CA THR A 283 -2.48 -26.87 10.04
C THR A 283 -3.14 -28.24 9.84
N ALA A 284 -2.51 -29.13 9.06
CA ALA A 284 -3.00 -30.51 8.91
C ALA A 284 -3.15 -31.27 10.23
N LEU A 285 -2.24 -31.04 11.19
CA LEU A 285 -2.32 -31.66 12.51
C LEU A 285 -3.55 -31.15 13.27
N GLU A 286 -3.84 -29.86 13.21
CA GLU A 286 -5.00 -29.25 13.87
C GLU A 286 -6.31 -29.70 13.22
N LEU A 287 -6.36 -29.81 11.89
CA LEU A 287 -7.52 -30.33 11.15
C LEU A 287 -7.80 -31.80 11.49
N ASN A 288 -6.75 -32.65 11.50
CA ASN A 288 -6.85 -34.06 11.90
C ASN A 288 -7.21 -34.23 13.38
N GLN A 289 -6.94 -33.24 14.24
CA GLN A 289 -7.28 -33.28 15.66
C GLN A 289 -8.60 -32.58 16.00
N GLY A 290 -9.30 -32.00 15.02
CA GLY A 290 -10.48 -31.17 15.24
C GLY A 290 -10.17 -29.90 16.06
N ARG A 291 -8.92 -29.44 16.09
CA ARG A 291 -8.43 -28.28 16.84
C ARG A 291 -8.49 -27.00 16.01
N TYR A 292 -9.67 -26.69 15.52
CA TYR A 292 -9.93 -25.48 14.75
C TYR A 292 -11.37 -25.01 15.01
N LEU A 293 -11.66 -23.78 14.62
CA LEU A 293 -13.00 -23.21 14.63
C LEU A 293 -13.53 -23.08 13.21
N ASN A 294 -14.81 -23.35 13.00
CA ASN A 294 -15.43 -23.01 11.72
C ASN A 294 -15.35 -21.50 11.51
N ASP A 295 -14.99 -21.09 10.30
CA ASP A 295 -14.81 -19.68 9.97
C ASP A 295 -16.07 -18.86 10.26
N GLU A 296 -17.24 -19.46 10.02
CA GLU A 296 -18.57 -18.90 10.30
C GLU A 296 -18.82 -18.65 11.80
N ASP A 297 -18.40 -19.58 12.66
CA ASP A 297 -18.56 -19.49 14.11
C ASP A 297 -17.67 -18.38 14.71
N VAL A 298 -16.50 -18.16 14.11
CA VAL A 298 -15.60 -17.06 14.48
C VAL A 298 -16.21 -15.73 14.04
N THR A 299 -16.74 -15.61 12.82
CA THR A 299 -17.44 -14.40 12.36
C THR A 299 -18.67 -14.07 13.21
N ALA A 300 -19.40 -15.07 13.69
CA ALA A 300 -20.62 -14.83 14.46
C ALA A 300 -20.40 -14.61 15.97
N LYS A 301 -19.31 -15.14 16.57
CA LYS A 301 -19.16 -15.23 18.05
C LYS A 301 -17.77 -14.95 18.60
N ALA A 302 -16.71 -14.82 17.79
CA ALA A 302 -15.48 -14.27 18.31
C ALA A 302 -15.67 -12.76 18.54
N PRO A 303 -14.97 -12.16 19.51
CA PRO A 303 -14.77 -10.72 19.49
C PRO A 303 -13.77 -10.40 18.37
N LEU A 304 -14.15 -10.71 17.13
CA LEU A 304 -13.61 -10.00 15.98
C LEU A 304 -13.97 -8.54 16.22
N GLY A 305 -12.95 -7.69 16.28
CA GLY A 305 -13.05 -6.31 16.71
C GLY A 305 -14.31 -5.63 16.20
N ALA A 306 -15.26 -5.44 17.13
CA ALA A 306 -16.44 -4.59 16.97
C ALA A 306 -17.36 -4.87 15.76
N GLU A 307 -17.62 -6.14 15.47
CA GLU A 307 -18.91 -6.54 14.88
C GLU A 307 -19.95 -6.46 16.02
N ASN A 308 -20.93 -5.56 16.09
CA ASN A 308 -21.68 -4.93 15.02
C ASN A 308 -22.18 -3.55 15.43
N ALA A 309 -21.80 -2.59 14.60
CA ALA A 309 -22.51 -1.40 14.13
C ALA A 309 -21.48 -0.29 14.10
N MET A 310 -20.76 -0.19 12.98
CA MET A 310 -20.38 1.14 12.57
C MET A 310 -21.64 1.99 12.62
N SER A 311 -21.59 3.02 13.44
CA SER A 311 -22.75 3.86 13.66
C SER A 311 -22.95 4.72 12.41
N ASP A 312 -24.19 5.06 12.09
CA ASP A 312 -24.52 6.06 11.06
C ASP A 312 -23.97 7.46 11.35
N ARG A 313 -23.34 7.65 12.52
CA ARG A 313 -22.59 8.86 12.86
C ARG A 313 -21.51 9.14 11.81
N PRO A 314 -21.23 10.42 11.52
CA PRO A 314 -20.19 10.76 10.58
C PRO A 314 -18.82 10.33 11.10
N PRO A 315 -17.92 9.85 10.21
CA PRO A 315 -16.53 9.63 10.55
C PRO A 315 -15.86 10.93 11.00
N LYS A 316 -14.79 10.81 11.79
CA LYS A 316 -13.96 11.94 12.24
C LYS A 316 -12.58 11.87 11.62
N TYR A 317 -11.91 13.01 11.56
CA TYR A 317 -10.51 13.08 11.18
C TYR A 317 -9.66 13.23 12.44
N ASP A 318 -8.77 12.28 12.68
CA ASP A 318 -7.79 12.33 13.77
C ASP A 318 -6.61 13.20 13.31
N LEU A 319 -6.53 14.43 13.82
CA LEU A 319 -5.45 15.37 13.49
C LEU A 319 -4.09 14.91 14.02
N GLY A 320 -4.04 14.19 15.13
CA GLY A 320 -2.78 13.76 15.73
C GLY A 320 -2.08 12.70 14.87
N LYS A 321 -2.88 11.91 14.15
CA LYS A 321 -2.40 10.77 13.35
C LYS A 321 -2.67 10.91 11.85
N GLY A 322 -3.27 12.02 11.42
CA GLY A 322 -3.49 12.35 10.02
C GLY A 322 -4.43 11.40 9.27
N ARG A 323 -5.35 10.73 9.96
CA ARG A 323 -6.17 9.65 9.39
C ARG A 323 -7.65 9.75 9.71
N LYS A 324 -8.47 8.99 9.00
CA LYS A 324 -9.93 8.99 9.19
C LYS A 324 -10.31 7.86 10.13
N VAL A 325 -11.11 8.18 11.15
CA VAL A 325 -11.58 7.23 12.16
C VAL A 325 -13.10 7.13 12.11
N TYR A 326 -13.60 5.92 12.30
CA TYR A 326 -15.00 5.56 12.08
C TYR A 326 -15.67 5.24 13.41
N PRO A 327 -16.90 5.73 13.64
CA PRO A 327 -17.60 5.49 14.88
C PRO A 327 -18.09 4.05 14.94
N VAL A 328 -17.77 3.36 16.04
CA VAL A 328 -18.23 2.01 16.33
C VAL A 328 -18.85 1.98 17.71
N ASN A 329 -20.00 1.32 17.85
CA ASN A 329 -20.64 1.17 19.14
C ASN A 329 -20.05 -0.05 19.87
N THR A 330 -19.61 0.14 21.10
CA THR A 330 -19.22 -0.95 21.99
C THR A 330 -20.46 -1.73 22.45
N PRO A 331 -20.31 -2.97 22.96
CA PRO A 331 -21.41 -3.71 23.59
C PRO A 331 -22.06 -2.96 24.76
N GLU A 332 -21.34 -2.02 25.38
CA GLU A 332 -21.84 -1.13 26.43
C GLU A 332 -22.67 0.06 25.89
N GLY A 333 -22.87 0.15 24.56
CA GLY A 333 -23.59 1.25 23.91
C GLY A 333 -22.79 2.54 23.74
N LYS A 334 -21.49 2.55 24.06
CA LYS A 334 -20.62 3.71 23.91
C LYS A 334 -20.03 3.78 22.51
N THR A 335 -20.07 4.94 21.86
CA THR A 335 -19.39 5.12 20.58
C THR A 335 -17.90 5.39 20.79
N ILE A 336 -17.05 4.54 20.23
CA ILE A 336 -15.61 4.73 20.08
C ILE A 336 -15.26 5.03 18.62
N TYR A 337 -14.10 5.61 18.35
CA TYR A 337 -13.65 5.90 16.99
C TYR A 337 -12.41 5.06 16.69
N LEU A 338 -12.50 4.20 15.67
CA LEU A 338 -11.43 3.27 15.29
C LEU A 338 -10.96 3.53 13.86
N PRO A 339 -9.65 3.35 13.58
CA PRO A 339 -9.10 3.47 12.23
C PRO A 339 -9.40 2.23 11.38
N ARG A 340 -9.17 2.36 10.07
CA ARG A 340 -9.05 1.21 9.15
C ARG A 340 -7.86 0.34 9.53
N LYS A 341 -7.91 -0.96 9.25
CA LYS A 341 -6.81 -1.90 9.50
C LYS A 341 -5.52 -1.44 8.82
N GLY A 342 -5.60 -0.98 7.57
CA GLY A 342 -4.45 -0.45 6.83
C GLY A 342 -3.89 0.88 7.37
N GLU A 343 -4.65 1.59 8.22
CA GLU A 343 -4.27 2.89 8.80
C GLU A 343 -3.95 2.81 10.31
N ALA A 344 -4.09 1.62 10.91
CA ALA A 344 -3.89 1.40 12.34
C ALA A 344 -2.39 1.31 12.69
N ASP A 345 -2.01 1.87 13.84
CA ASP A 345 -0.63 1.77 14.34
C ASP A 345 -0.35 0.37 14.93
N GLY A 346 0.92 0.00 15.08
CA GLY A 346 1.30 -1.32 15.62
C GLY A 346 0.66 -1.68 16.97
N LEU A 347 0.46 -0.69 17.86
CA LEU A 347 -0.23 -0.89 19.14
C LEU A 347 -1.75 -1.11 18.97
N GLU A 348 -2.37 -0.47 17.99
CA GLU A 348 -3.80 -0.63 17.70
C GLU A 348 -4.05 -1.99 17.04
N LEU A 349 -3.17 -2.41 16.12
CA LEU A 349 -3.17 -3.74 15.52
C LEU A 349 -3.01 -4.83 16.59
N ALA A 350 -2.04 -4.68 17.50
CA ALA A 350 -1.79 -5.64 18.57
C ALA A 350 -2.95 -5.75 19.58
N LYS A 351 -3.73 -4.67 19.76
CA LYS A 351 -4.90 -4.64 20.65
C LYS A 351 -6.23 -4.94 19.94
N GLY A 352 -6.22 -5.17 18.63
CA GLY A 352 -7.44 -5.35 17.83
C GLY A 352 -8.33 -4.09 17.76
N LEU A 353 -7.75 -2.90 17.94
CA LEU A 353 -8.45 -1.60 17.90
C LEU A 353 -8.48 -1.03 16.47
N PHE A 354 -9.04 -1.78 15.53
CA PHE A 354 -9.17 -1.38 14.14
C PHE A 354 -10.43 -1.99 13.53
N ILE A 355 -10.82 -1.48 12.36
CA ILE A 355 -11.92 -2.00 11.55
C ILE A 355 -11.35 -2.60 10.26
N PRO A 356 -11.76 -3.81 9.84
CA PRO A 356 -11.37 -4.36 8.53
C PRO A 356 -11.70 -3.40 7.39
N ASP A 357 -10.79 -3.29 6.41
CA ASP A 357 -10.87 -2.28 5.35
C ASP A 357 -12.08 -2.49 4.43
N ASP A 358 -12.45 -3.75 4.18
CA ASP A 358 -13.62 -4.19 3.42
C ASP A 358 -14.94 -3.78 4.10
N VAL A 359 -15.03 -3.91 5.42
CA VAL A 359 -16.19 -3.46 6.21
C VAL A 359 -16.37 -1.95 6.09
N VAL A 360 -15.27 -1.18 6.18
CA VAL A 360 -15.32 0.28 6.02
C VAL A 360 -15.71 0.67 4.59
N ALA A 361 -15.16 0.00 3.58
CA ALA A 361 -15.49 0.27 2.17
C ALA A 361 -16.98 0.03 1.89
N ASN A 362 -17.54 -1.09 2.39
CA ASN A 362 -18.95 -1.41 2.22
C ASN A 362 -19.85 -0.36 2.88
N HIS A 363 -19.58 0.02 4.12
CA HIS A 363 -20.36 1.04 4.83
C HIS A 363 -20.24 2.44 4.21
N GLU A 364 -19.05 2.86 3.76
CA GLU A 364 -18.91 4.13 3.05
C GLU A 364 -19.68 4.13 1.73
N SER A 365 -19.68 3.00 1.02
CA SER A 365 -20.47 2.86 -0.22
C SER A 365 -21.98 2.97 0.06
N GLN A 366 -22.46 2.41 1.17
CA GLN A 366 -23.85 2.51 1.60
C GLN A 366 -24.19 3.94 2.06
N ARG A 367 -23.35 4.55 2.90
CA ARG A 367 -23.52 5.95 3.35
C ARG A 367 -23.55 6.93 2.19
N ARG A 368 -22.68 6.76 1.18
CA ARG A 368 -22.66 7.61 -0.02
C ARG A 368 -23.89 7.43 -0.90
N ARG A 369 -24.54 6.27 -0.86
CA ARG A 369 -25.82 6.02 -1.57
C ARG A 369 -27.01 6.66 -0.86
N THR A 370 -26.99 6.75 0.47
CA THR A 370 -28.13 7.19 1.28
C THR A 370 -28.04 8.62 1.80
N ALA A 371 -26.87 9.25 1.83
CA ALA A 371 -26.69 10.55 2.50
C ALA A 371 -26.40 11.71 1.52
N LEU A 372 -27.29 12.70 1.56
CA LEU A 372 -27.05 14.10 1.15
C LEU A 372 -26.27 14.89 2.24
N ARG A 373 -25.47 14.22 3.10
CA ARG A 373 -25.05 14.74 4.41
C ARG A 373 -23.56 14.61 4.74
N ASP A 374 -22.98 15.77 5.09
CA ASP A 374 -21.76 16.03 5.87
C ASP A 374 -20.50 15.23 5.51
N ASP A 375 -19.78 15.78 4.52
CA ASP A 375 -18.42 15.41 4.10
C ASP A 375 -17.32 16.11 4.92
N ALA A 376 -17.60 16.54 6.15
CA ALA A 376 -16.66 17.33 6.94
C ALA A 376 -15.30 16.62 7.15
N ALA A 377 -15.32 15.31 7.40
CA ALA A 377 -14.10 14.51 7.52
C ALA A 377 -13.35 14.37 6.18
N ASP A 378 -14.05 14.18 5.07
CA ASP A 378 -13.45 14.13 3.73
C ASP A 378 -12.91 15.51 3.32
N GLY A 379 -13.54 16.59 3.76
CA GLY A 379 -13.09 17.97 3.61
C GLY A 379 -11.83 18.27 4.43
N LEU A 380 -11.79 17.81 5.68
CA LEU A 380 -10.60 17.91 6.54
C LEU A 380 -9.45 17.05 6.03
N GLN A 381 -9.72 15.82 5.58
CA GLN A 381 -8.71 14.97 4.94
C GLN A 381 -8.18 15.63 3.67
N ARG A 382 -9.03 16.17 2.80
CA ARG A 382 -8.60 16.94 1.62
C ARG A 382 -7.86 18.22 1.99
N ARG A 383 -8.16 18.85 3.13
CA ARG A 383 -7.43 20.03 3.63
C ARG A 383 -6.08 19.63 4.20
N ALA A 384 -5.99 18.53 4.94
CA ALA A 384 -4.76 17.98 5.50
C ALA A 384 -3.84 17.44 4.39
N GLN A 385 -4.37 16.74 3.40
CA GLN A 385 -3.63 16.33 2.21
C GLN A 385 -3.15 17.54 1.40
N ARG A 386 -3.96 18.60 1.30
CA ARG A 386 -3.49 19.87 0.71
C ARG A 386 -2.42 20.53 1.56
N ALA A 387 -2.54 20.53 2.88
CA ALA A 387 -1.53 21.08 3.79
C ALA A 387 -0.22 20.26 3.77
N ALA A 388 -0.29 18.94 3.60
CA ALA A 388 0.88 18.06 3.48
C ALA A 388 1.51 18.10 2.08
N LYS A 389 0.71 18.35 1.03
CA LYS A 389 1.21 18.61 -0.33
C LYS A 389 1.74 20.02 -0.51
N LEU A 390 1.32 20.97 0.33
CA LEU A 390 1.94 22.27 0.41
C LEU A 390 3.27 22.05 1.14
N PRO A 391 4.42 22.36 0.52
CA PRO A 391 5.67 22.40 1.26
C PRO A 391 5.47 23.32 2.45
N ALA A 392 5.89 22.88 3.64
CA ALA A 392 5.73 23.64 4.86
C ALA A 392 6.21 25.09 4.65
N GLY A 393 5.27 26.05 4.66
CA GLY A 393 5.58 27.48 4.61
C GLY A 393 5.43 28.19 3.26
N VAL A 394 4.26 28.10 2.60
CA VAL A 394 3.93 29.07 1.52
C VAL A 394 2.72 29.89 1.92
N ASN A 395 2.98 31.03 2.57
CA ASN A 395 2.03 32.11 2.71
C ASN A 395 1.69 32.63 1.31
N ARG A 396 0.47 32.33 0.84
CA ARG A 396 -0.02 32.67 -0.50
C ARG A 396 -0.31 34.17 -0.69
N ARG A 397 0.71 35.02 -0.59
CA ARG A 397 0.64 36.39 -1.12
C ARG A 397 1.95 36.71 -1.85
N ASN A 398 1.93 36.47 -3.17
CA ASN A 398 2.82 37.05 -4.19
C ASN A 398 4.20 36.42 -4.46
N ASP A 399 4.42 35.13 -4.24
CA ASP A 399 5.71 34.52 -4.56
C ASP A 399 5.71 33.94 -5.98
N ARG A 400 6.42 34.61 -6.89
CA ARG A 400 7.04 33.97 -8.07
C ARG A 400 7.71 32.70 -7.56
N GLU A 401 7.56 31.58 -8.28
CA GLU A 401 8.35 30.38 -7.99
C GLU A 401 9.82 30.82 -7.81
N PRO A 402 10.48 30.45 -6.70
CA PRO A 402 11.86 30.87 -6.46
C PRO A 402 12.68 30.46 -7.67
N PRO A 403 13.47 31.37 -8.26
CA PRO A 403 14.21 31.09 -9.47
C PRO A 403 15.07 29.84 -9.28
N ILE A 404 15.09 28.98 -10.29
CA ILE A 404 15.89 27.76 -10.25
C ILE A 404 17.36 28.20 -10.10
N PRO A 405 18.07 27.71 -9.07
CA PRO A 405 19.46 28.07 -8.81
C PRO A 405 20.33 27.70 -10.01
N VAL A 406 21.22 28.63 -10.40
CA VAL A 406 22.14 28.45 -11.51
C VAL A 406 23.43 27.82 -10.98
N ARG A 407 23.86 26.70 -11.58
CA ARG A 407 25.04 25.96 -11.10
C ARG A 407 26.36 26.41 -11.72
N GLN A 408 26.31 27.12 -12.84
CA GLN A 408 27.49 27.55 -13.59
C GLN A 408 27.24 28.92 -14.21
N ALA A 409 28.23 29.80 -14.09
CA ALA A 409 28.26 31.08 -14.78
C ALA A 409 28.60 30.91 -16.27
N GLU A 410 28.45 31.97 -17.08
CA GLU A 410 28.73 31.92 -18.53
C GLU A 410 30.19 31.67 -18.88
N ASP A 411 31.11 32.07 -17.99
CA ASP A 411 32.54 31.79 -18.07
C ASP A 411 32.90 30.33 -17.70
N GLY A 412 31.92 29.54 -17.24
CA GLY A 412 32.11 28.17 -16.78
C GLY A 412 32.39 28.03 -15.28
N THR A 413 32.48 29.13 -14.53
CA THR A 413 32.75 29.09 -13.08
C THR A 413 31.60 28.39 -12.35
N PRO A 414 31.85 27.33 -11.55
CA PRO A 414 30.83 26.65 -10.78
C PRO A 414 30.35 27.53 -9.61
N LEU A 415 29.04 27.70 -9.53
CA LEU A 415 28.39 28.52 -8.50
C LEU A 415 27.76 27.62 -7.45
N TRP A 416 27.93 27.98 -6.19
CA TRP A 416 27.23 27.28 -5.11
C TRP A 416 25.73 27.61 -5.16
N ASP A 417 24.91 26.57 -5.10
CA ASP A 417 23.46 26.68 -5.25
C ASP A 417 22.75 27.23 -3.99
N GLY A 418 23.48 27.32 -2.87
CA GLY A 418 22.99 27.84 -1.61
C GLY A 418 22.24 26.83 -0.74
N PHE A 419 22.16 25.55 -1.12
CA PHE A 419 21.45 24.52 -0.32
C PHE A 419 22.08 23.13 -0.37
N THR A 420 22.93 22.83 -1.34
CA THR A 420 23.67 21.57 -1.38
C THR A 420 24.89 21.69 -0.46
N PRO A 421 25.07 20.78 0.52
CA PRO A 421 26.25 20.81 1.36
C PRO A 421 27.50 20.63 0.49
N PRO A 422 28.56 21.44 0.70
CA PRO A 422 29.79 21.30 -0.06
C PRO A 422 30.49 19.98 0.25
N GLU A 423 31.30 19.54 -0.71
CA GLU A 423 32.13 18.35 -0.57
C GLU A 423 33.42 18.74 0.16
N VAL A 424 33.79 17.94 1.16
CA VAL A 424 35.01 18.13 1.96
C VAL A 424 36.02 17.04 1.55
N SER A 425 37.32 17.29 1.60
CA SER A 425 38.34 16.28 1.29
C SER A 425 38.20 15.02 2.13
N GLU A 426 38.65 13.88 1.58
CA GLU A 426 38.63 12.59 2.27
C GLU A 426 39.43 12.62 3.58
N GLU A 427 40.53 13.39 3.63
CA GLU A 427 41.36 13.53 4.83
C GLU A 427 40.58 14.14 5.99
N LYS A 428 39.86 15.24 5.72
CA LYS A 428 39.03 15.93 6.71
C LYS A 428 37.80 15.11 7.10
N GLN A 429 37.21 14.38 6.14
CA GLN A 429 36.17 13.41 6.43
C GLN A 429 36.69 12.34 7.40
N HIS A 430 37.85 11.73 7.13
CA HIS A 430 38.46 10.74 7.99
C HIS A 430 38.79 11.28 9.39
N GLU A 431 39.32 12.49 9.50
CA GLU A 431 39.56 13.16 10.79
C GLU A 431 38.27 13.27 11.60
N THR A 432 37.19 13.73 10.97
CA THR A 432 35.88 13.87 11.61
C THR A 432 35.31 12.52 12.03
N LEU A 433 35.37 11.52 11.15
CA LEU A 433 34.82 10.18 11.38
C LEU A 433 35.55 9.41 12.49
N LYS A 434 36.85 9.66 12.72
CA LYS A 434 37.63 9.05 13.83
C LYS A 434 37.02 9.34 15.20
N THR A 435 36.35 10.47 15.37
CA THR A 435 35.72 10.87 16.64
C THR A 435 34.37 10.18 16.88
N LEU A 436 33.79 9.57 15.85
CA LEU A 436 32.44 9.01 15.88
C LEU A 436 32.46 7.49 16.04
N LYS A 437 31.40 6.93 16.61
CA LYS A 437 31.21 5.47 16.75
C LYS A 437 30.27 4.96 15.66
N PRO A 438 30.80 4.44 14.54
CA PRO A 438 29.94 3.93 13.47
C PRO A 438 29.28 2.60 13.85
N LYS A 439 28.24 2.24 13.07
CA LYS A 439 27.61 0.92 13.07
C LYS A 439 27.71 0.31 11.69
N TYR A 440 27.96 -0.99 11.63
CA TYR A 440 27.95 -1.72 10.37
C TYR A 440 26.52 -2.20 10.05
N ASP A 441 26.02 -1.85 8.87
CA ASP A 441 24.75 -2.33 8.32
C ASP A 441 25.02 -3.61 7.54
N ILE A 442 24.73 -4.76 8.16
CA ILE A 442 24.96 -6.09 7.57
C ILE A 442 24.12 -6.29 6.30
N GLY A 443 22.91 -5.72 6.23
CA GLY A 443 22.01 -5.93 5.09
C GLY A 443 22.45 -5.21 3.82
N LYS A 444 23.26 -4.17 3.94
CA LYS A 444 23.76 -3.35 2.82
C LYS A 444 25.29 -3.26 2.78
N GLU A 445 25.97 -4.06 3.58
CA GLU A 445 27.44 -4.20 3.68
C GLU A 445 28.22 -2.88 3.80
N ARG A 446 27.72 -1.93 4.60
CA ARG A 446 28.27 -0.56 4.67
C ARG A 446 28.29 0.03 6.06
N MET A 447 29.07 1.10 6.24
CA MET A 447 29.16 1.83 7.51
C MET A 447 28.09 2.91 7.61
N LEU A 448 27.47 3.00 8.78
CA LEU A 448 26.53 4.04 9.15
C LEU A 448 27.10 4.86 10.30
N TYR A 449 26.93 6.18 10.23
CA TYR A 449 27.47 7.11 11.20
C TYR A 449 26.36 7.83 11.96
N PRO A 450 26.56 8.13 13.25
CA PRO A 450 25.60 8.91 14.02
C PRO A 450 25.48 10.32 13.42
N THR A 451 24.29 10.67 12.96
CA THR A 451 23.99 11.89 12.22
C THR A 451 22.75 12.58 12.76
N GLU A 452 22.80 13.89 12.93
CA GLU A 452 21.66 14.67 13.39
C GLU A 452 20.66 14.85 12.23
N THR A 453 19.44 14.31 12.36
CA THR A 453 18.38 14.39 11.34
C THR A 453 17.36 15.47 11.63
N ALA A 454 17.23 15.86 12.89
CA ALA A 454 16.46 17.01 13.37
C ALA A 454 17.12 17.49 14.67
N GLN A 455 16.77 18.69 15.15
CA GLN A 455 17.34 19.25 16.38
C GLN A 455 17.27 18.24 17.54
N GLY A 456 18.44 17.73 17.98
CA GLY A 456 18.57 16.75 19.06
C GLY A 456 18.19 15.30 18.71
N LYS A 457 17.82 15.00 17.46
CA LYS A 457 17.50 13.65 16.98
C LYS A 457 18.67 13.08 16.18
N VAL A 458 19.24 11.98 16.65
CA VAL A 458 20.36 11.30 16.00
C VAL A 458 19.91 9.98 15.38
N GLU A 459 20.16 9.79 14.09
CA GLU A 459 19.97 8.54 13.35
C GLU A 459 21.29 8.06 12.74
N TYR A 460 21.39 6.78 12.40
CA TYR A 460 22.57 6.21 11.76
C TYR A 460 22.37 6.24 10.24
N LEU A 461 23.10 7.11 9.54
CA LEU A 461 22.99 7.29 8.09
C LEU A 461 24.33 6.93 7.39
N PRO A 462 24.28 6.44 6.14
CA PRO A 462 25.47 6.18 5.36
C PRO A 462 26.12 7.49 4.89
N LEU A 463 27.40 7.43 4.52
CA LEU A 463 28.06 8.52 3.79
C LEU A 463 27.47 8.67 2.39
N HIS A 464 27.68 9.82 1.75
CA HIS A 464 27.15 10.08 0.40
C HIS A 464 27.58 8.98 -0.60
N ARG A 465 28.84 8.52 -0.56
CA ARG A 465 29.35 7.50 -1.49
C ARG A 465 28.69 6.14 -1.29
N ASP A 466 28.38 5.77 -0.05
CA ASP A 466 27.79 4.47 0.34
C ASP A 466 26.25 4.47 0.32
N ALA A 467 25.64 5.65 0.15
CA ALA A 467 24.20 5.80 0.07
C ALA A 467 23.66 5.22 -1.24
N SER A 468 22.54 4.51 -1.13
CA SER A 468 21.80 4.01 -2.30
C SER A 468 21.20 5.18 -3.10
N SER A 469 20.83 4.94 -4.36
CA SER A 469 20.23 5.97 -5.22
C SER A 469 18.96 6.59 -4.61
N GLU A 470 18.14 5.79 -3.94
CA GLU A 470 16.94 6.27 -3.24
C GLU A 470 17.29 7.15 -2.03
N GLU A 471 18.30 6.76 -1.24
CA GLU A 471 18.77 7.56 -0.11
C GLU A 471 19.43 8.87 -0.56
N LYS A 472 20.15 8.87 -1.69
CA LYS A 472 20.69 10.08 -2.32
C LYS A 472 19.57 11.02 -2.76
N PHE A 473 18.57 10.48 -3.45
CA PHE A 473 17.41 11.25 -3.92
C PHE A 473 16.63 11.86 -2.76
N LEU A 474 16.40 11.10 -1.68
CA LEU A 474 15.71 11.56 -0.47
C LEU A 474 16.62 12.37 0.47
N LYS A 475 17.90 12.59 0.12
CA LYS A 475 18.91 13.24 0.96
C LYS A 475 19.07 12.60 2.36
N ARG A 476 18.83 11.29 2.46
CA ARG A 476 18.99 10.47 3.67
C ARG A 476 20.41 9.90 3.78
N HIS A 477 21.39 10.79 3.74
CA HIS A 477 22.81 10.48 3.93
C HIS A 477 23.47 11.54 4.79
N ALA A 478 24.61 11.20 5.37
CA ALA A 478 25.42 12.09 6.19
C ALA A 478 26.10 13.16 5.33
N ALA A 479 26.05 14.40 5.79
CA ALA A 479 26.81 15.53 5.26
C ALA A 479 27.70 16.12 6.38
N PHE A 480 28.91 16.54 5.99
CA PHE A 480 29.86 17.17 6.89
C PHE A 480 29.61 18.67 6.93
N VAL A 481 29.27 19.19 8.11
CA VAL A 481 28.86 20.60 8.28
C VAL A 481 29.45 21.15 9.57
N PRO A 482 29.76 22.46 9.65
CA PRO A 482 30.12 23.10 10.90
C PRO A 482 29.08 22.87 12.02
N PRO A 483 29.51 22.87 13.30
CA PRO A 483 28.59 22.72 14.43
C PRO A 483 27.62 23.89 14.56
N GLU A 484 28.04 25.08 14.18
CA GLU A 484 27.22 26.29 14.13
C GLU A 484 26.24 26.28 12.93
N PRO A 485 25.18 27.11 12.95
CA PRO A 485 24.32 27.29 11.79
C PRO A 485 25.11 27.79 10.57
N LEU A 486 24.79 27.28 9.38
CA LEU A 486 25.49 27.61 8.13
C LEU A 486 25.54 29.12 7.85
N GLU A 487 24.47 29.82 8.17
CA GLU A 487 24.36 31.28 8.04
C GLU A 487 25.45 32.00 8.84
N ASN A 488 25.55 31.68 10.13
CA ASN A 488 26.53 32.30 11.02
C ASN A 488 27.96 31.97 10.58
N PHE A 489 28.20 30.71 10.21
CA PHE A 489 29.51 30.26 9.76
C PHE A 489 29.97 31.02 8.51
N LEU A 490 29.11 31.13 7.49
CA LEU A 490 29.46 31.83 6.25
C LEU A 490 29.54 33.34 6.44
N THR A 491 28.70 33.95 7.28
CA THR A 491 28.80 35.37 7.62
C THR A 491 30.09 35.68 8.37
N ASN A 492 30.55 34.79 9.24
CA ASN A 492 31.84 34.92 9.92
C ASN A 492 33.01 34.79 8.94
N ALA A 493 32.97 33.82 8.03
CA ALA A 493 33.99 33.66 6.98
C ALA A 493 34.03 34.88 6.02
N GLU A 494 32.86 35.45 5.68
CA GLU A 494 32.77 36.67 4.87
C GLU A 494 33.33 37.88 5.64
N ALA A 495 33.07 37.99 6.94
CA ALA A 495 33.63 39.05 7.79
C ALA A 495 35.16 38.94 7.97
N GLN A 496 35.70 37.72 7.92
CA GLN A 496 37.14 37.45 7.96
C GLN A 496 37.82 37.64 6.59
N GLY A 497 37.03 37.84 5.53
CA GLY A 497 37.53 37.99 4.17
C GLY A 497 37.96 36.67 3.50
N GLU A 498 37.58 35.52 4.05
CA GLU A 498 37.88 34.20 3.50
C GLU A 498 37.01 33.89 2.27
N ILE A 499 35.77 34.38 2.26
CA ILE A 499 34.85 34.27 1.13
C ILE A 499 34.26 35.63 0.78
N THR A 500 33.92 35.81 -0.49
CA THR A 500 33.24 37.02 -0.95
C THR A 500 32.12 36.66 -1.91
N ARG A 501 30.96 37.33 -1.78
CA ARG A 501 29.90 37.21 -2.78
C ARG A 501 30.23 38.04 -4.01
N GLN A 502 30.44 37.37 -5.12
CA GLN A 502 30.73 37.99 -6.41
C GLN A 502 29.49 37.99 -7.31
N SER A 503 29.45 38.93 -8.24
CA SER A 503 28.43 38.97 -9.29
C SER A 503 28.92 38.18 -10.50
N PHE A 504 28.16 37.18 -10.89
CA PHE A 504 28.45 36.33 -12.03
C PHE A 504 27.40 36.54 -13.13
N LEU A 505 27.87 36.68 -14.36
CA LEU A 505 26.99 36.71 -15.52
C LEU A 505 26.48 35.29 -15.81
N THR A 506 25.17 35.11 -15.87
CA THR A 506 24.52 33.84 -16.23
C THR A 506 23.55 34.05 -17.38
N LYS A 507 23.15 32.96 -18.05
CA LYS A 507 22.11 33.00 -19.10
C LYS A 507 20.77 33.60 -18.63
N GLN A 508 20.54 33.64 -17.32
CA GLN A 508 19.32 34.17 -16.69
C GLN A 508 19.48 35.61 -16.15
N GLY A 509 20.64 36.23 -16.39
CA GLY A 509 21.02 37.55 -15.88
C GLY A 509 22.15 37.48 -14.85
N ASP A 510 22.47 38.62 -14.26
CA ASP A 510 23.51 38.72 -13.23
C ASP A 510 23.03 38.11 -11.91
N VAL A 511 23.87 37.22 -11.37
CA VAL A 511 23.60 36.50 -10.13
C VAL A 511 24.70 36.80 -9.12
N ARG A 512 24.33 37.30 -7.95
CA ARG A 512 25.24 37.44 -6.82
C ARG A 512 25.24 36.15 -6.00
N ALA A 513 26.36 35.43 -6.02
CA ALA A 513 26.53 34.11 -5.41
C ALA A 513 27.95 33.94 -4.83
N TYR A 514 28.17 32.83 -4.12
CA TYR A 514 29.52 32.37 -3.78
C TYR A 514 30.00 31.39 -4.85
N SER A 515 31.30 31.40 -5.17
CA SER A 515 31.88 30.35 -6.02
C SER A 515 31.87 29.02 -5.26
N GLN A 516 31.72 27.90 -5.97
CA GLN A 516 31.76 26.58 -5.35
C GLN A 516 33.13 26.30 -4.70
N GLU A 517 34.20 26.83 -5.30
CA GLU A 517 35.57 26.66 -4.82
C GLU A 517 35.80 27.38 -3.49
N ASP A 518 35.37 28.63 -3.36
CA ASP A 518 35.50 29.40 -2.11
C ASP A 518 34.76 28.72 -0.95
N ILE A 519 33.55 28.21 -1.22
CA ILE A 519 32.75 27.49 -0.23
C ILE A 519 33.44 26.18 0.17
N ASN A 520 33.95 25.40 -0.79
CA ASN A 520 34.68 24.17 -0.48
C ASN A 520 35.92 24.48 0.36
N ASN A 521 36.70 25.50 0.00
CA ASN A 521 37.91 25.91 0.72
C ASN A 521 37.64 26.29 2.17
N VAL A 522 36.56 27.04 2.44
CA VAL A 522 36.21 27.43 3.82
C VAL A 522 35.71 26.25 4.64
N PHE A 523 35.00 25.29 4.04
CA PHE A 523 34.64 24.06 4.74
C PHE A 523 35.85 23.17 5.01
N GLU A 524 36.85 23.19 4.14
CA GLU A 524 38.13 22.50 4.30
C GLU A 524 38.92 23.07 5.49
N GLN A 525 38.91 24.40 5.64
CA GLN A 525 39.58 25.13 6.72
C GLN A 525 38.82 25.10 8.05
N ALA A 526 37.57 24.65 8.06
CA ALA A 526 36.77 24.58 9.27
C ALA A 526 37.45 23.70 10.34
N PRO A 527 37.61 24.20 11.59
CA PRO A 527 38.37 23.50 12.62
C PRO A 527 37.71 22.17 13.02
N THR A 528 36.38 22.16 13.10
CA THR A 528 35.59 21.00 13.50
C THR A 528 34.35 20.88 12.64
N LEU A 529 34.06 19.66 12.19
CA LEU A 529 32.85 19.32 11.44
C LEU A 529 32.03 18.32 12.25
N VAL A 530 30.72 18.37 12.07
CA VAL A 530 29.75 17.43 12.63
C VAL A 530 28.92 16.82 11.50
N LEU A 531 28.34 15.65 11.76
CA LEU A 531 27.46 15.00 10.78
C LEU A 531 26.01 15.40 10.99
N ARG A 532 25.45 16.06 9.98
CA ARG A 532 24.01 16.34 9.86
C ARG A 532 23.46 15.64 8.63
N SER A 533 22.17 15.34 8.61
CA SER A 533 21.56 14.78 7.41
C SER A 533 21.56 15.83 6.29
N ALA A 534 21.90 15.41 5.06
CA ALA A 534 21.86 16.31 3.91
C ALA A 534 20.48 16.96 3.71
N GLN A 535 19.42 16.25 4.11
CA GLN A 535 18.07 16.80 4.17
C GLN A 535 17.97 17.98 5.13
N LEU A 536 18.33 17.80 6.41
CA LEU A 536 18.27 18.84 7.44
C LEU A 536 19.06 20.08 7.03
N VAL A 537 20.26 19.86 6.50
CA VAL A 537 21.13 20.94 6.01
C VAL A 537 20.45 21.70 4.88
N SER A 538 19.94 21.00 3.88
CA SER A 538 19.28 21.65 2.75
C SER A 538 17.97 22.35 3.11
N ASP A 539 17.21 21.81 4.07
CA ASP A 539 15.97 22.41 4.55
C ASP A 539 16.26 23.67 5.37
N SER A 540 17.32 23.65 6.20
CA SER A 540 17.77 24.85 6.92
C SER A 540 18.25 25.95 5.97
N ALA A 541 19.04 25.59 4.96
CA ALA A 541 19.55 26.55 3.98
C ALA A 541 18.44 27.14 3.11
N ARG A 542 17.39 26.37 2.80
CA ARG A 542 16.18 26.88 2.12
C ARG A 542 15.38 27.87 2.94
N GLN A 543 15.44 27.77 4.27
CA GLN A 543 14.76 28.72 5.16
C GLN A 543 15.57 30.02 5.31
N THR A 544 16.88 29.98 5.10
CA THR A 544 17.74 31.17 5.16
C THR A 544 17.90 31.81 3.78
N HIS A 545 17.16 32.89 3.52
CA HIS A 545 17.27 33.66 2.26
C HIS A 545 18.64 34.28 2.03
N GLU A 546 19.44 34.45 3.07
CA GLU A 546 20.79 34.98 2.95
C GLU A 546 21.71 34.00 2.21
N LEU A 547 21.54 32.68 2.37
CA LEU A 547 22.39 31.69 1.71
C LEU A 547 22.07 31.48 0.22
N GLN A 548 20.93 32.00 -0.24
CA GLN A 548 20.45 31.81 -1.60
C GLN A 548 21.10 32.80 -2.58
N GLN A 549 21.23 32.34 -3.83
CA GLN A 549 21.65 33.18 -4.95
C GLN A 549 20.70 34.37 -5.13
N ARG A 550 21.24 35.57 -5.28
CA ARG A 550 20.45 36.80 -5.50
C ARG A 550 20.58 37.27 -6.93
N PHE A 551 19.51 37.17 -7.71
CA PHE A 551 19.46 37.71 -9.07
C PHE A 551 19.36 39.23 -9.00
N THR A 552 20.39 39.92 -9.49
CA THR A 552 20.40 41.38 -9.58
C THR A 552 19.78 41.78 -10.92
N GLY A 553 18.48 42.06 -10.91
CA GLY A 553 17.82 42.80 -11.98
C GLY A 553 17.63 42.06 -13.30
N THR A 554 16.61 41.23 -13.41
CA THR A 554 15.74 41.35 -14.58
C THR A 554 14.84 42.57 -14.34
N GLU A 555 15.31 43.77 -14.68
CA GLU A 555 14.35 44.76 -15.16
C GLU A 555 13.65 44.08 -16.34
N VAL A 556 12.39 43.72 -16.12
CA VAL A 556 11.53 43.25 -17.19
C VAL A 556 11.51 44.42 -18.18
N VAL A 557 12.31 44.32 -19.25
CA VAL A 557 12.10 45.09 -20.45
C VAL A 557 10.72 44.66 -20.94
N SER A 558 9.69 45.31 -20.40
CA SER A 558 8.35 45.24 -20.94
C SER A 558 8.49 45.81 -22.34
N ASN A 559 8.60 44.93 -23.33
CA ASN A 559 8.52 45.29 -24.73
C ASN A 559 7.22 46.09 -24.92
N LYS A 560 7.34 47.42 -24.86
CA LYS A 560 6.38 48.37 -25.43
C LYS A 560 6.54 48.29 -26.96
N ASN A 561 6.10 47.18 -27.53
CA ASN A 561 5.77 47.12 -28.95
C ASN A 561 4.30 47.54 -29.10
N SER A 562 4.05 48.85 -29.03
CA SER A 562 2.76 49.42 -29.44
C SER A 562 2.89 50.90 -29.83
N GLU A 563 3.83 51.23 -30.70
CA GLU A 563 3.78 52.46 -31.50
C GLU A 563 4.32 52.13 -32.89
N LEU A 564 3.41 51.83 -33.83
CA LEU A 564 3.56 52.04 -35.28
C LEU A 564 2.30 51.55 -36.00
N THR A 565 1.26 52.39 -35.99
CA THR A 565 0.30 52.49 -37.11
C THR A 565 -0.32 53.88 -37.11
N THR A 566 0.40 54.82 -37.73
CA THR A 566 -0.19 55.94 -38.46
C THR A 566 0.09 55.70 -39.94
N LYS A 567 -0.96 55.38 -40.68
CA LYS A 567 -1.29 55.91 -42.01
C LYS A 567 -2.67 55.45 -42.42
#